data_AF-A0AAV0NDI2-F1
#
_entry.id   AF-A0AAV0NDI2-F1
#
_cell.length_a   1.000
_cell.length_b   1.000
_cell.length_c   1.000
_cell.angle_alpha   90.00
_cell.angle_beta   90.00
_cell.angle_gamma   90.00
#
_symmetry.space_group_name_H-M   'P 1'
#
loop_
_entity.id
_entity.type
_entity.pdbx_description
1 polymer ?
#
loop_
_entity_poly.entity_id
_entity_poly.type
_entity_poly.pdbx_seq_one_letter_code
_entity_poly.pdbx_strand_id
1 'polypeptide(L)'
;MAYVGKSTKKELVRRVLATITVEKLSYFWQDPTMIWFFWTRLESMLFSKIQQGKLDDHDLMMLEIKKLLSYDTEGGWAVLSKGSNIISNGHGNTLLTTLVEYDLWKEEIPVKGFDLAYDDHHKKVHGVTYPCCRFEFPNTAGRITEGMKCPGFGIGSVTNGY
;
A
#
# COMPACT_ATOMS: atom_id res chain seq x y z
N MET A 1 -0.37 6.34 -14.88
CA MET A 1 -0.92 6.19 -13.51
C MET A 1 -2.33 5.61 -13.61
N ALA A 2 -2.70 4.68 -12.73
CA ALA A 2 -4.05 4.12 -12.67
C ALA A 2 -4.64 4.34 -11.28
N TYR A 3 -5.89 4.81 -11.20
CA TYR A 3 -6.60 4.95 -9.93
C TYR A 3 -7.48 3.72 -9.67
N VAL A 4 -7.22 3.04 -8.55
CA VAL A 4 -7.94 1.82 -8.12
C VAL A 4 -9.07 2.14 -7.13
N GLY A 5 -8.91 3.15 -6.28
CA GLY A 5 -9.92 3.51 -5.26
C GLY A 5 -9.80 2.76 -3.93
N LYS A 6 -10.28 3.39 -2.86
CA LYS A 6 -10.28 2.84 -1.49
C LYS A 6 -11.33 1.75 -1.28
N SER A 7 -11.08 0.81 -0.36
CA SER A 7 -12.01 -0.29 -0.09
C SER A 7 -13.31 0.16 0.60
N THR A 8 -13.25 1.13 1.51
CA THR A 8 -14.36 1.52 2.40
C THR A 8 -15.13 2.77 1.97
N LYS A 9 -14.48 3.72 1.29
CA LYS A 9 -15.04 5.07 1.05
C LYS A 9 -15.77 5.19 -0.30
N LYS A 10 -16.79 4.35 -0.54
CA LYS A 10 -17.50 4.24 -1.84
C LYS A 10 -17.96 5.58 -2.44
N GLU A 11 -18.57 6.46 -1.64
CA GLU A 11 -19.03 7.76 -2.13
C GLU A 11 -17.89 8.73 -2.46
N LEU A 12 -16.79 8.67 -1.70
CA LEU A 12 -15.61 9.45 -2.01
C LEU A 12 -14.95 8.94 -3.30
N VAL A 13 -14.87 7.62 -3.47
CA VAL A 13 -14.38 7.00 -4.71
C VAL A 13 -15.22 7.47 -5.90
N ARG A 14 -16.56 7.44 -5.81
CA ARG A 14 -17.43 7.95 -6.88
C ARG A 14 -17.15 9.40 -7.27
N ARG A 15 -16.99 10.29 -6.29
CA ARG A 15 -16.67 11.70 -6.54
C ARG A 15 -15.31 11.84 -7.24
N VAL A 16 -14.30 11.13 -6.77
CA VAL A 16 -12.96 11.13 -7.38
C VAL A 16 -13.01 10.59 -8.82
N LEU A 17 -13.74 9.51 -9.07
CA LEU A 17 -13.92 8.97 -10.42
C LEU A 17 -14.60 9.97 -11.35
N ALA A 18 -15.62 10.69 -10.87
CA ALA A 18 -16.29 11.73 -11.65
C ALA A 18 -15.30 12.86 -12.01
N THR A 19 -14.49 13.33 -11.06
CA THR A 19 -13.45 14.34 -11.32
C THR A 19 -12.41 13.84 -12.32
N ILE A 20 -11.87 12.63 -12.16
CA ILE A 20 -10.88 12.05 -13.10
C ILE A 20 -11.47 11.94 -14.50
N THR A 21 -12.75 11.59 -14.63
CA THR A 21 -13.45 11.48 -15.91
C THR A 21 -13.57 12.84 -16.60
N VAL A 22 -14.00 13.86 -15.85
CA VAL A 22 -14.20 15.23 -16.37
C VAL A 22 -12.86 15.87 -16.76
N GLU A 23 -11.85 15.73 -15.89
CA GLU A 23 -10.56 16.39 -16.05
C GLU A 23 -9.55 15.57 -16.86
N LYS A 24 -9.89 14.33 -17.25
CA LYS A 24 -9.05 13.42 -18.06
C LYS A 24 -7.65 13.19 -17.45
N LEU A 25 -7.57 13.08 -16.13
CA LEU A 25 -6.29 13.07 -15.40
C LEU A 25 -5.50 11.77 -15.54
N SER A 26 -6.17 10.63 -15.59
CA SER A 26 -5.50 9.31 -15.63
C SER A 26 -6.44 8.18 -16.04
N TYR A 27 -5.87 6.99 -16.27
CA TYR A 27 -6.65 5.75 -16.32
C TYR A 27 -7.22 5.46 -14.93
N PHE A 28 -8.41 4.86 -14.86
CA PHE A 28 -9.06 4.51 -13.60
C PHE A 28 -10.01 3.33 -13.81
N TRP A 29 -10.33 2.63 -12.72
CA TRP A 29 -11.32 1.57 -12.77
C TRP A 29 -12.72 2.13 -12.57
N GLN A 30 -13.53 2.03 -13.63
CA GLN A 30 -14.89 2.54 -13.65
C GLN A 30 -15.86 1.69 -12.84
N ASP A 31 -15.66 0.36 -12.85
CA ASP A 31 -16.55 -0.59 -12.19
C ASP A 31 -16.18 -0.75 -10.70
N PRO A 32 -17.06 -0.34 -9.77
CA PRO A 32 -16.85 -0.55 -8.34
C PRO A 32 -16.65 -2.02 -7.96
N THR A 33 -17.18 -2.95 -8.76
CA THR A 33 -17.01 -4.39 -8.57
C THR A 33 -15.55 -4.80 -8.77
N MET A 34 -14.85 -4.22 -9.76
CA MET A 34 -13.41 -4.48 -9.97
C MET A 34 -12.57 -3.97 -8.80
N ILE A 35 -12.93 -2.81 -8.24
CA ILE A 35 -12.27 -2.24 -7.04
C ILE A 35 -12.45 -3.20 -5.86
N TRP A 36 -13.69 -3.67 -5.64
CA TRP A 36 -13.99 -4.63 -4.58
C TRP A 36 -13.21 -5.95 -4.76
N PHE A 37 -13.21 -6.52 -5.97
CA PHE A 37 -12.48 -7.75 -6.27
C PHE A 37 -10.98 -7.63 -5.98
N PHE A 38 -10.37 -6.49 -6.25
CA PHE A 38 -8.96 -6.26 -5.96
C PHE A 38 -8.67 -6.33 -4.46
N TRP A 39 -9.43 -5.62 -3.63
CA TRP A 39 -9.25 -5.64 -2.19
C TRP A 39 -9.54 -7.02 -1.60
N THR A 40 -10.66 -7.65 -1.98
CA THR A 40 -10.99 -9.02 -1.55
C THR A 40 -9.92 -10.02 -1.96
N ARG A 41 -9.27 -9.84 -3.12
CA ARG A 41 -8.19 -10.74 -3.56
C ARG A 41 -6.95 -10.60 -2.68
N LEU A 42 -6.56 -9.37 -2.32
CA LEU A 42 -5.43 -9.11 -1.42
C LEU A 42 -5.67 -9.69 -0.02
N GLU A 43 -6.85 -9.46 0.53
CA GLU A 43 -7.27 -10.04 1.81
C GLU A 43 -7.23 -11.57 1.76
N SER A 44 -7.79 -12.17 0.72
CA SER A 44 -7.81 -13.63 0.55
C SER A 44 -6.40 -14.23 0.46
N MET A 45 -5.46 -13.55 -0.21
CA MET A 45 -4.06 -13.97 -0.28
C MET A 45 -3.41 -13.97 1.11
N LEU A 46 -3.64 -12.91 1.90
CA LEU A 46 -3.17 -12.81 3.28
C LEU A 46 -3.78 -13.90 4.18
N PHE A 47 -5.10 -14.05 4.17
CA PHE A 47 -5.80 -15.05 4.98
C PHE A 47 -5.37 -16.48 4.64
N SER A 48 -5.20 -16.80 3.36
CA SER A 48 -4.76 -18.13 2.94
C SER A 48 -3.37 -18.47 3.51
N LYS A 49 -2.45 -17.51 3.50
CA LYS A 49 -1.09 -17.70 4.07
C LYS A 49 -1.11 -17.86 5.59
N ILE A 50 -1.97 -17.11 6.27
CA ILE A 50 -2.17 -17.23 7.73
C ILE A 50 -2.70 -18.63 8.08
N GLN A 51 -3.75 -19.10 7.38
CA GLN A 51 -4.35 -20.41 7.60
C GLN A 51 -3.36 -21.57 7.37
N GLN A 52 -2.44 -21.40 6.43
CA GLN A 52 -1.38 -22.38 6.17
C GLN A 52 -0.26 -22.37 7.22
N GLY A 53 -0.27 -21.42 8.17
CA GLY A 53 0.83 -21.22 9.12
C GLY A 53 2.14 -20.81 8.45
N LYS A 54 2.09 -20.37 7.18
CA LYS A 54 3.24 -19.99 6.34
C LYS A 54 3.34 -18.47 6.20
N LEU A 55 2.97 -17.74 7.26
CA LEU A 55 3.19 -16.31 7.31
C LEU A 55 4.69 -16.10 7.56
N ASP A 56 5.47 -16.25 6.50
CA ASP A 56 6.89 -15.96 6.50
C ASP A 56 7.08 -14.45 6.34
N ASP A 57 7.73 -13.82 7.31
CA ASP A 57 8.07 -12.40 7.24
C ASP A 57 9.17 -12.12 6.20
N HIS A 58 9.78 -13.16 5.61
CA HIS A 58 10.68 -13.04 4.47
C HIS A 58 9.98 -13.07 3.10
N ASP A 59 8.68 -13.39 3.03
CA ASP A 59 7.90 -13.33 1.79
C ASP A 59 7.64 -11.86 1.41
N LEU A 60 8.47 -11.33 0.51
CA LEU A 60 8.39 -9.94 0.02
C LEU A 60 7.00 -9.60 -0.52
N MET A 61 6.32 -10.54 -1.18
CA MET A 61 4.96 -10.30 -1.67
C MET A 61 4.00 -10.08 -0.50
N MET A 62 4.15 -10.88 0.57
CA MET A 62 3.30 -10.74 1.74
C MET A 62 3.56 -9.47 2.52
N LEU A 63 4.81 -9.02 2.61
CA LEU A 63 5.14 -7.72 3.21
C LEU A 63 4.46 -6.57 2.46
N GLU A 64 4.47 -6.60 1.13
CA GLU A 64 3.84 -5.58 0.31
C GLU A 64 2.31 -5.60 0.40
N ILE A 65 1.69 -6.78 0.43
CA ILE A 65 0.24 -6.93 0.65
C ILE A 65 -0.14 -6.38 2.04
N LYS A 66 0.61 -6.75 3.09
CA LYS A 66 0.42 -6.26 4.46
C LYS A 66 0.49 -4.72 4.49
N LYS A 67 1.54 -4.13 3.91
CA LYS A 67 1.69 -2.66 3.83
C LYS A 67 0.49 -2.00 3.15
N LEU A 68 0.11 -2.50 1.97
CA LEU A 68 -0.97 -1.89 1.19
C LEU A 68 -2.32 -1.93 1.94
N LEU A 69 -2.65 -3.06 2.56
CA LEU A 69 -3.86 -3.19 3.39
C LEU A 69 -3.84 -2.25 4.60
N SER A 70 -2.66 -2.02 5.20
CA SER A 70 -2.52 -1.10 6.33
C SER A 70 -2.73 0.38 5.95
N TYR A 71 -2.32 0.80 4.75
CA TYR A 71 -2.52 2.19 4.31
C TYR A 71 -3.92 2.47 3.75
N ASP A 72 -4.69 1.43 3.43
CA ASP A 72 -6.07 1.66 2.98
C ASP A 72 -6.96 2.20 4.11
N THR A 73 -6.68 1.79 5.35
CA THR A 73 -7.37 2.29 6.55
C THR A 73 -6.85 3.68 6.97
N GLU A 74 -5.54 3.91 6.89
CA GLU A 74 -4.88 5.14 7.35
C GLU A 74 -4.38 6.01 6.18
N GLY A 75 -5.12 7.10 5.89
CA GLY A 75 -4.63 8.15 4.98
C GLY A 75 -4.74 7.81 3.49
N GLY A 76 -3.75 8.19 2.70
CA GLY A 76 -3.66 7.85 1.26
C GLY A 76 -2.59 6.80 1.04
N TRP A 77 -2.65 6.07 -0.07
CA TRP A 77 -1.62 5.11 -0.46
C TRP A 77 -1.23 5.29 -1.92
N ALA A 78 -0.01 4.91 -2.27
CA ALA A 78 0.41 4.77 -3.64
C ALA A 78 1.37 3.58 -3.78
N VAL A 79 1.31 2.93 -4.94
CA VAL A 79 2.22 1.85 -5.30
C VAL A 79 2.90 2.23 -6.61
N LEU A 80 4.22 2.23 -6.59
CA LEU A 80 5.07 2.43 -7.75
C LEU A 80 5.69 1.08 -8.14
N SER A 81 5.49 0.65 -9.38
CA SER A 81 6.05 -0.59 -9.90
C SER A 81 6.65 -0.40 -11.29
N LYS A 82 7.60 -1.27 -11.60
CA LYS A 82 8.25 -1.39 -12.91
C LYS A 82 8.13 -2.85 -13.35
N GLY A 83 7.17 -3.11 -14.24
CA GLY A 83 6.79 -4.47 -14.60
C GLY A 83 6.24 -5.22 -13.39
N SER A 84 6.80 -6.40 -13.11
CA SER A 84 6.45 -7.23 -11.94
C SER A 84 7.09 -6.75 -10.63
N ASN A 85 8.01 -5.79 -10.68
CA ASN A 85 8.79 -5.38 -9.52
C ASN A 85 8.15 -4.15 -8.87
N ILE A 86 7.80 -4.27 -7.59
CA ILE A 86 7.33 -3.14 -6.78
C ILE A 86 8.57 -2.34 -6.37
N ILE A 87 8.65 -1.08 -6.82
CA ILE A 87 9.71 -0.14 -6.45
C ILE A 87 9.41 0.45 -5.07
N SER A 88 8.16 0.83 -4.83
CA SER A 88 7.75 1.43 -3.56
C SER A 88 6.26 1.27 -3.31
N ASN A 89 5.91 1.15 -2.04
CA ASN A 89 4.56 1.05 -1.52
C ASN A 89 4.55 1.76 -0.18
N GLY A 90 3.75 2.82 -0.08
CA GLY A 90 3.81 3.69 1.06
C GLY A 90 2.63 4.64 1.14
N HIS A 91 2.70 5.50 2.14
CA HIS A 91 1.72 6.54 2.35
C HIS A 91 1.73 7.53 1.17
N GLY A 92 0.54 7.85 0.66
CA GLY A 92 0.36 8.64 -0.57
C GLY A 92 1.05 10.00 -0.51
N ASN A 93 1.09 10.63 0.67
CA ASN A 93 1.77 11.92 0.85
C ASN A 93 3.29 11.82 0.65
N THR A 94 3.95 10.80 1.21
CA THR A 94 5.42 10.69 1.11
C THR A 94 5.82 10.36 -0.32
N LEU A 95 5.09 9.46 -0.98
CA LEU A 95 5.32 9.14 -2.39
C LEU A 95 5.05 10.35 -3.30
N LEU A 96 3.98 11.10 -3.05
CA LEU A 96 3.69 12.32 -3.80
C LEU A 96 4.81 13.35 -3.63
N THR A 97 5.27 13.59 -2.41
CA THR A 97 6.39 14.52 -2.15
C THR A 97 7.65 14.09 -2.89
N THR A 98 8.01 12.80 -2.84
CA THR A 98 9.16 12.27 -3.60
C THR A 98 9.04 12.50 -5.10
N LEU A 99 7.83 12.33 -5.66
CA LEU A 99 7.59 12.56 -7.09
C LEU A 99 7.61 14.05 -7.47
N VAL A 100 7.09 14.94 -6.61
CA VAL A 100 7.14 16.40 -6.82
C VAL A 100 8.57 16.91 -6.75
N GLU A 101 9.38 16.34 -5.85
CA GLU A 101 10.80 16.67 -5.68
C GLU A 101 11.71 15.99 -6.72
N TYR A 102 11.16 15.45 -7.81
CA TYR A 102 11.92 14.81 -8.89
C TYR A 102 13.11 15.65 -9.35
N ASP A 103 12.92 16.96 -9.52
CA ASP A 103 13.99 17.85 -9.97
C ASP A 103 15.18 17.93 -9.00
N LEU A 104 15.01 17.60 -7.72
CA LEU A 104 16.06 17.61 -6.70
C LEU A 104 16.96 16.38 -6.75
N TRP A 105 16.42 15.22 -7.15
CA TRP A 105 17.16 13.94 -7.11
C TRP A 105 17.38 13.33 -8.51
N LYS A 106 16.82 13.91 -9.58
CA LYS A 106 16.98 13.42 -10.96
C LYS A 106 18.44 13.32 -11.40
N GLU A 107 19.33 14.15 -10.86
CA GLU A 107 20.75 14.15 -11.18
C GLU A 107 21.47 12.89 -10.67
N GLU A 108 20.89 12.18 -9.70
CA GLU A 108 21.43 10.91 -9.20
C GLU A 108 21.07 9.71 -10.12
N ILE A 109 20.06 9.87 -11.00
CA ILE A 109 19.54 8.78 -11.86
C ILE A 109 20.61 8.24 -12.83
N PRO A 110 21.42 9.06 -13.54
CA PRO A 110 22.44 8.54 -14.44
C PRO A 110 23.53 7.73 -13.73
N VAL A 111 23.74 7.97 -12.43
CA VAL A 111 24.80 7.33 -11.64
C VAL A 111 24.31 6.06 -10.96
N LYS A 112 23.14 6.10 -10.32
CA LYS A 112 22.62 5.01 -9.48
C LYS A 112 21.47 4.24 -10.12
N GLY A 113 20.87 4.77 -11.19
CA GLY A 113 19.60 4.30 -11.74
C GLY A 113 18.39 4.84 -10.97
N PHE A 114 17.23 4.78 -11.63
CA PHE A 114 15.97 5.35 -11.10
C PHE A 114 15.56 4.73 -9.76
N ASP A 115 15.56 3.39 -9.69
CA ASP A 115 14.99 2.66 -8.55
C ASP A 115 15.74 3.00 -7.24
N LEU A 116 17.08 3.08 -7.29
CA LEU A 116 17.92 3.44 -6.14
C LEU A 116 17.87 4.94 -5.82
N ALA A 117 17.93 5.82 -6.81
CA ALA A 117 17.85 7.26 -6.60
C ALA A 117 16.50 7.67 -5.97
N TYR A 118 15.41 7.05 -6.44
CA TYR A 118 14.08 7.21 -5.88
C TYR A 118 14.02 6.75 -4.42
N ASP A 119 14.51 5.55 -4.12
CA ASP A 119 14.45 4.99 -2.77
C ASP A 119 15.29 5.79 -1.75
N ASP A 120 16.48 6.24 -2.16
CA ASP A 120 17.33 7.12 -1.35
C ASP A 120 16.63 8.44 -1.00
N HIS A 121 15.96 9.06 -1.97
CA HIS A 121 15.22 10.30 -1.74
C HIS A 121 13.94 10.07 -0.92
N HIS A 122 13.19 9.03 -1.24
CA HIS A 122 11.98 8.65 -0.51
C HIS A 122 12.26 8.40 0.98
N LYS A 123 13.37 7.74 1.32
CA LYS A 123 13.79 7.55 2.73
C LYS A 123 14.08 8.86 3.45
N LYS A 124 14.65 9.86 2.77
CA LYS A 124 14.88 11.20 3.34
C LYS A 124 13.56 11.91 3.63
N VAL A 125 12.60 11.84 2.70
CA VAL A 125 11.26 12.42 2.83
C VAL A 125 10.45 11.74 3.95
N HIS A 126 10.59 10.41 4.09
CA HIS A 126 9.80 9.61 5.03
C HIS A 126 10.27 9.71 6.49
N GLY A 127 11.44 10.33 6.76
CA GLY A 127 11.92 10.69 8.10
C GLY A 127 11.55 9.72 9.23
N VAL A 128 12.14 8.51 9.24
CA VAL A 128 12.12 7.46 10.31
C VAL A 128 10.83 7.36 11.16
N THR A 129 9.66 7.65 10.61
CA THR A 129 8.40 7.48 11.32
C THR A 129 7.64 6.43 10.57
N TYR A 130 7.76 5.18 11.02
CA TYR A 130 6.99 4.06 10.50
C TYR A 130 5.65 4.07 11.24
N PRO A 131 4.54 4.51 10.62
CA PRO A 131 3.24 4.39 11.24
C PRO A 131 3.02 2.90 11.52
N CYS A 132 2.74 2.55 12.78
CA CYS A 132 2.48 1.17 13.18
C CYS A 132 1.34 0.62 12.30
N CYS A 133 1.54 -0.53 11.67
CA CYS A 133 0.56 -1.08 10.74
C CYS A 133 -0.67 -1.57 11.52
N ARG A 134 -1.81 -0.90 11.33
CA ARG A 134 -3.08 -1.31 11.93
C ARG A 134 -3.81 -2.27 11.00
N PHE A 135 -3.97 -3.52 11.44
CA PHE A 135 -4.79 -4.53 10.78
C PHE A 135 -6.06 -4.77 11.58
N GLU A 136 -7.22 -4.70 10.92
CA GLU A 136 -8.50 -5.11 11.49
C GLU A 136 -8.92 -6.43 10.85
N PHE A 137 -8.98 -7.49 11.65
CA PHE A 137 -9.41 -8.81 11.18
C PHE A 137 -10.89 -9.02 11.49
N PRO A 138 -11.71 -9.51 10.53
CA PRO A 138 -13.06 -9.95 10.84
C PRO A 138 -13.04 -11.09 11.85
N ASN A 139 -13.86 -10.99 12.91
CA ASN A 139 -13.97 -11.96 14.03
C ASN A 139 -14.29 -13.41 13.57
N THR A 140 -14.62 -13.62 12.30
CA THR A 140 -14.96 -14.93 11.72
C THR A 140 -13.72 -15.77 11.34
N ALA A 141 -12.52 -15.18 11.34
CA ALA A 141 -11.27 -15.89 11.11
C ALA A 141 -10.83 -16.62 12.40
N GLY A 142 -11.41 -17.79 12.66
CA GLY A 142 -11.31 -18.57 13.91
C GLY A 142 -9.92 -19.01 14.38
N ARG A 143 -8.81 -18.47 13.83
CA ARG A 143 -7.45 -18.54 14.37
C ARG A 143 -6.66 -17.30 13.94
N ILE A 144 -6.78 -16.22 14.69
CA ILE A 144 -5.77 -15.15 14.64
C ILE A 144 -4.54 -15.71 15.35
N THR A 145 -3.46 -15.96 14.61
CA THR A 145 -2.19 -16.39 15.18
C THR A 145 -1.59 -15.24 15.99
N GLU A 146 -1.28 -15.48 17.28
CA GLU A 146 -0.39 -14.61 18.06
C GLU A 146 0.94 -14.49 17.30
N GLY A 147 1.23 -13.32 16.72
CA GLY A 147 2.56 -13.06 16.14
C GLY A 147 2.63 -12.35 14.79
N MET A 148 1.64 -11.53 14.39
CA MET A 148 1.87 -10.65 13.24
C MET A 148 2.82 -9.51 13.60
N LYS A 149 4.04 -9.57 13.07
CA LYS A 149 5.00 -8.46 13.15
C LYS A 149 4.64 -7.39 12.13
N CYS A 150 4.81 -6.11 12.50
CA CYS A 150 4.59 -5.04 11.53
C CYS A 150 5.65 -5.11 10.41
N PRO A 151 5.25 -4.85 9.15
CA PRO A 151 6.17 -4.69 8.03
C PRO A 151 7.24 -3.60 8.21
N GLY A 152 6.97 -2.59 9.05
CA GLY A 152 8.00 -1.68 9.57
C GLY A 152 8.62 -2.32 10.81
N PHE A 153 9.95 -2.43 10.85
CA PHE A 153 10.70 -3.00 11.98
C PHE A 153 10.20 -2.46 13.33
N GLY A 154 9.36 -3.22 14.01
CA GLY A 154 8.70 -2.83 15.24
C GLY A 154 7.54 -3.76 15.55
N ILE A 155 7.46 -4.22 16.79
CA ILE A 155 6.44 -5.17 17.26
C ILE A 155 5.07 -4.48 17.18
N GLY A 156 4.19 -4.96 16.31
CA GLY A 156 2.79 -4.53 16.31
C GLY A 156 2.02 -5.31 17.37
N SER A 157 1.38 -4.60 18.29
CA SER A 157 0.40 -5.16 19.21
C SER A 157 -0.91 -5.40 18.46
N VAL A 158 -1.32 -6.66 18.33
CA VAL A 158 -2.68 -7.03 17.87
C VAL A 158 -3.65 -6.69 18.99
N THR A 159 -4.49 -5.67 18.81
CA THR A 159 -5.59 -5.38 19.73
C THR A 159 -6.89 -5.92 19.16
N ASN A 160 -7.56 -6.81 19.89
CA ASN A 160 -8.93 -7.24 19.58
C ASN A 160 -9.86 -6.03 19.65
N GLY A 161 -10.63 -5.79 18.59
CA GLY A 161 -11.76 -4.87 18.63
C GLY A 161 -12.86 -5.46 19.51
N TYR A 162 -13.30 -4.68 20.51
CA TYR A 162 -14.45 -4.98 21.37
C TYR A 162 -15.76 -5.01 20.58
#